data_AF-A0A1H9F0Y0-F1
#
_entry.id   AF-A0A1H9F0Y0-F1
#
_cell.length_a   1.000
_cell.length_b   1.000
_cell.length_c   1.000
_cell.angle_alpha   90.00
_cell.angle_beta   90.00
_cell.angle_gamma   90.00
#
_symmetry.space_group_name_H-M   'P 1'
#
loop_
_entity.id
_entity.type
_entity.pdbx_description
1 polymer ?
#
loop_
_entity_poly.entity_id
_entity_poly.type
_entity_poly.pdbx_seq_one_letter_code
_entity_poly.pdbx_strand_id
1 'polypeptide(L)' 'MNDFTLDELNTLVAVFEKAGVSDDGSAEALMFSRIKTAQAERAELESMDFDDCLGGACKL' A
#
# COMPACT_ATOMS: atom_id res chain seq x y z
N MET A 1 11.32 -8.71 4.89
CA MET A 1 9.87 -8.90 4.70
C MET A 1 9.70 -8.96 3.19
N ASN A 2 9.00 -9.95 2.61
CA ASN A 2 8.86 -10.00 1.15
C ASN A 2 8.21 -8.70 0.69
N ASP A 3 8.84 -8.01 -0.26
CA ASP A 3 8.25 -6.84 -0.89
C ASP A 3 7.13 -7.34 -1.81
N PHE A 4 5.89 -7.06 -1.42
CA PHE A 4 4.74 -7.27 -2.28
C PHE A 4 4.63 -6.13 -3.28
N THR A 5 4.24 -6.45 -4.50
CA THR A 5 3.83 -5.47 -5.50
C THR A 5 2.50 -4.81 -5.11
N LEU A 6 2.19 -3.64 -5.69
CA LEU A 6 0.91 -2.98 -5.43
C LEU A 6 -0.29 -3.86 -5.82
N ASP A 7 -0.19 -4.63 -6.91
CA ASP A 7 -1.24 -5.56 -7.33
C ASP A 7 -1.46 -6.71 -6.34
N GLU A 8 -0.39 -7.27 -5.77
CA GLU A 8 -0.49 -8.29 -4.73
C GLU A 8 -1.10 -7.71 -3.46
N LEU A 9 -0.72 -6.50 -3.06
CA LEU A 9 -1.31 -5.81 -1.92
C LEU A 9 -2.80 -5.52 -2.12
N ASN A 10 -3.20 -5.04 -3.30
CA ASN A 10 -4.60 -4.84 -3.66
C ASN A 10 -5.40 -6.16 -3.62
N THR A 11 -4.79 -7.25 -4.10
CA THR A 11 -5.41 -8.58 -4.05
C THR A 11 -5.63 -9.04 -2.60
N LEU A 12 -4.64 -8.84 -1.73
CA LEU A 12 -4.75 -9.17 -0.31
C LEU A 12 -5.83 -8.33 0.36
N VAL A 13 -5.87 -7.01 0.14
CA VAL A 13 -6.93 -6.13 0.65
C VAL A 13 -8.32 -6.67 0.26
N ALA A 14 -8.52 -6.99 -1.02
CA ALA A 14 -9.79 -7.52 -1.51
C ALA A 14 -10.18 -8.87 -0.86
N VAL A 15 -9.22 -9.72 -0.50
CA VAL A 15 -9.48 -10.98 0.24
C VAL A 15 -9.99 -10.68 1.65
N PHE A 16 -9.34 -9.77 2.39
CA PHE A 16 -9.77 -9.39 3.74
C PHE A 16 -11.14 -8.71 3.74
N GLU A 17 -11.43 -7.86 2.76
CA GLU A 17 -12.74 -7.22 2.60
C GLU A 17 -13.85 -8.25 2.33
N LYS A 18 -13.59 -9.21 1.42
CA LYS A 18 -14.54 -10.29 1.13
C LYS A 18 -14.77 -11.22 2.32
N ALA A 19 -13.74 -11.42 3.15
CA ALA A 19 -13.85 -12.19 4.37
C ALA A 19 -14.66 -11.48 5.46
N GLY A 20 -14.93 -10.18 5.31
CA GLY A 20 -15.72 -9.41 6.28
C GLY A 20 -15.02 -9.25 7.64
N VAL A 21 -13.69 -9.13 7.63
CA VAL A 21 -12.91 -8.99 8.88
C VAL A 21 -13.36 -7.75 9.63
N SER A 22 -13.82 -7.97 10.85
CA SER A 22 -14.29 -6.91 11.75
C SER A 22 -13.09 -6.23 12.42
N ASP A 23 -13.21 -4.95 12.73
CA ASP A 23 -12.19 -4.20 13.47
C ASP A 23 -12.35 -4.43 14.97
N ASP A 24 -12.03 -5.65 15.41
CA ASP A 24 -12.23 -6.16 16.77
C ASP A 24 -10.93 -6.44 17.52
N GLY A 25 -9.78 -6.08 16.92
CA GLY A 25 -8.45 -6.34 17.48
C GLY A 25 -8.00 -7.80 17.35
N SER A 26 -8.71 -8.65 16.61
CA SER A 26 -8.25 -9.98 16.22
C SER A 26 -6.92 -9.94 15.44
N ALA A 27 -6.25 -11.09 15.36
CA ALA A 27 -5.01 -11.20 14.60
C ALA A 27 -5.22 -10.84 13.12
N GLU A 28 -6.37 -11.21 12.57
CA GLU A 28 -6.81 -10.90 11.22
C GLU A 28 -7.04 -9.39 11.04
N ALA A 29 -7.70 -8.72 11.99
CA ALA A 29 -7.89 -7.27 11.96
C ALA A 29 -6.55 -6.51 11.99
N LEU A 30 -5.63 -6.94 12.86
CA LEU A 30 -4.28 -6.38 12.95
C LEU A 30 -3.48 -6.60 11.67
N MET A 31 -3.57 -7.79 11.08
CA MET A 31 -2.92 -8.08 9.80
C MET A 31 -3.50 -7.22 8.67
N PHE A 32 -4.83 -7.10 8.61
CA PHE A 32 -5.49 -6.30 7.59
C PHE A 32 -5.06 -4.83 7.66
N SER A 33 -4.99 -4.27 8.88
CA SER A 33 -4.48 -2.92 9.12
C SER A 33 -3.06 -2.73 8.56
N ARG A 34 -2.15 -3.67 8.86
CA ARG A 34 -0.77 -3.62 8.34
C ARG A 34 -0.70 -3.70 6.81
N ILE A 35 -1.54 -4.53 6.19
CA ILE A 35 -1.61 -4.65 4.73
C ILE A 35 -2.12 -3.36 4.10
N LYS A 36 -3.14 -2.70 4.67
CA LYS A 36 -3.60 -1.39 4.19
C LYS A 36 -2.52 -0.33 4.27
N THR A 37 -1.74 -0.29 5.36
CA THR A 37 -0.60 0.63 5.48
C THR A 37 0.42 0.40 4.38
N ALA A 38 0.85 -0.85 4.17
CA ALA A 38 1.82 -1.17 3.12
C ALA A 38 1.28 -0.88 1.71
N GLN A 39 -0.01 -1.14 1.46
CA GLN A 39 -0.69 -0.83 0.20
C GLN A 39 -0.69 0.68 -0.06
N ALA A 40 -1.03 1.50 0.94
CA ALA A 40 -1.03 2.95 0.81
C ALA A 40 0.39 3.47 0.54
N GLU A 41 1.39 3.05 1.32
CA GLU A 41 2.79 3.43 1.10
C GLU A 41 3.27 3.08 -0.31
N ARG A 42 2.90 1.90 -0.83
CA ARG A 42 3.29 1.49 -2.17
C ARG A 42 2.55 2.27 -3.26
N ALA A 43 1.26 2.55 -3.06
CA ALA A 43 0.47 3.36 -3.98
C ALA A 43 1.03 4.77 -4.09
N GLU A 44 1.42 5.38 -2.97
CA GLU A 44 2.08 6.69 -2.94
C GLU A 44 3.39 6.64 -3.74
N LEU A 45 4.26 5.65 -3.49
CA LEU A 45 5.54 5.50 -4.21
C LEU A 45 5.38 5.26 -5.72
N GLU A 46 4.36 4.54 -6.15
CA GLU A 46 4.09 4.31 -7.57
C GLU A 46 3.38 5.51 -8.22
N SER A 47 2.68 6.33 -7.44
CA SER A 47 2.07 7.59 -7.86
C SER A 47 3.01 8.79 -7.80
N MET A 48 4.20 8.64 -7.19
CA MET A 48 5.28 9.61 -7.29
C MET A 48 5.77 9.66 -8.73
N ASP A 49 5.11 10.49 -9.53
CA ASP A 49 5.58 10.87 -10.86
C ASP A 49 7.02 11.40 -10.73
N PHE A 50 7.96 10.75 -11.43
CA PHE A 50 9.35 11.20 -11.60
C PHE A 50 9.48 12.60 -12.23
N ASP A 51 8.35 13.25 -12.55
CA ASP A 51 8.28 14.59 -13.15
C ASP A 51 8.64 15.70 -12.15
N ASP A 52 8.47 15.46 -10.83
CA ASP A 52 8.87 16.43 -9.80
C ASP A 52 10.40 16.49 -9.57
N CYS A 53 11.15 15.51 -10.13
CA CYS A 53 12.62 15.50 -10.10
C CYS A 53 13.25 15.96 -11.43
N LEU A 54 12.52 15.95 -12.54
CA LEU A 54 13.00 16.42 -13.86
C LEU A 54 12.48 17.84 -14.24
N GLY A 55 11.55 18.40 -13.47
CA GLY A 55 10.83 19.65 -13.77
C GLY A 55 11.45 20.99 -13.35
N GLY A 56 12.63 21.06 -12.70
CA GLY A 56 13.32 22.38 -12.62
C GLY A 56 14.24 22.75 -11.45
N ALA A 57 14.61 21.86 -10.52
CA ALA A 57 15.46 22.26 -9.38
C ALA A 57 16.95 21.84 -9.47
N CYS A 58 17.40 21.26 -10.59
CA CYS A 58 18.82 21.01 -10.83
C CYS A 58 19.31 21.76 -12.08
N LYS A 59 19.32 23.09 -12.00
CA LYS A 59 20.20 23.92 -12.83
C LYS A 59 21.38 24.33 -11.97
N LEU A 60 22.56 23.85 -12.41
CA LEU A 60 23.92 24.35 -12.19
C LEU A 60 24.08 25.60 -11.31
#